data_AF-A0A2K9D5X2-F1
#
_entry.id   AF-A0A2K9D5X2-F1
#
_cell.length_a   1.000
_cell.length_b   1.000
_cell.length_c   1.000
_cell.angle_alpha   90.00
_cell.angle_beta   90.00
_cell.angle_gamma   90.00
#
_symmetry.space_group_name_H-M   'P 1'
#
loop_
_entity.id
_entity.type
_entity.pdbx_description
1 polymer ?
#
loop_
_entity_poly.entity_id
_entity_poly.type
_entity_poly.pdbx_seq_one_letter_code
_entity_poly.pdbx_strand_id
1 'polypeptide(L)'
;MTRTLTITGASLIVERFDEPDLDRTGDLVIGADGRVGVPTAEPAASAHDTLDAEGGLVTPGLVNAHHHLLQSGFRTLPGTRGVPMREWLPAMAAAYAAAGIDASLVRATAGVGLAESLLCGVTTVADHQLNWPDPAASSTPVDDTVAIAHAIAGAAAELGARLVFVRGSARDTPAAAAASAEAIVRDLLPSAADVPGGTSADGMLQLAVGPAGVHSDSAETFRALGDVARRHGLRRRTQANEQVDTEIALARYGRRPLDLLEEWGWLEPDVTIAHLCDVTDAEISRLAAAGVTATHAPGCDVPMGWGVAPVARLRAHGIAVGLGTSGGGSNDAGHLLADARLAMQVSGLVGPTLPARDVLTMATSGGAAGLGRAELGILTPGAAGDACVWDVSGVADAGVADPVAGLLWAHPGRRPRHVVVGGRVVVRDYRLVSGDETALTAALRARVGR
;
A
#
# COMPACT_ATOMS: atom_id res chain seq x y z
N MET A 1 -25.24 8.16 8.32
CA MET A 1 -24.64 8.89 9.46
C MET A 1 -23.80 7.89 10.23
N THR A 2 -22.49 8.09 10.24
CA THR A 2 -21.53 7.30 11.04
C THR A 2 -21.80 7.54 12.53
N ARG A 3 -21.80 6.45 13.30
CA ARG A 3 -22.00 6.46 14.76
C ARG A 3 -20.64 6.60 15.43
N THR A 4 -20.61 7.12 16.65
CA THR A 4 -19.38 7.08 17.45
C THR A 4 -19.10 5.62 17.81
N LEU A 5 -17.86 5.18 17.60
CA LEU A 5 -17.41 3.82 17.89
C LEU A 5 -16.45 3.85 19.08
N THR A 6 -16.68 2.99 20.07
CA THR A 6 -15.74 2.78 21.18
C THR A 6 -15.19 1.37 21.13
N ILE A 7 -13.86 1.21 21.12
CA ILE A 7 -13.18 -0.08 21.29
C ILE A 7 -12.79 -0.21 22.76
N THR A 8 -13.30 -1.25 23.43
CA THR A 8 -13.19 -1.42 24.89
C THR A 8 -12.47 -2.72 25.25
N GLY A 9 -11.88 -2.80 26.44
CA GLY A 9 -11.36 -4.07 26.98
C GLY A 9 -10.02 -4.54 26.38
N ALA A 10 -9.36 -3.70 25.59
CA ALA A 10 -8.04 -3.98 25.06
C ALA A 10 -7.03 -4.19 26.19
N SER A 11 -6.14 -5.18 26.05
CA SER A 11 -5.03 -5.39 26.98
C SER A 11 -3.98 -4.27 26.87
N LEU A 12 -3.83 -3.71 25.67
CA LEU A 12 -2.93 -2.60 25.36
C LEU A 12 -3.44 -1.90 24.08
N ILE A 13 -3.29 -0.58 24.04
CA ILE A 13 -3.49 0.27 22.86
C ILE A 13 -2.13 0.85 22.51
N VAL A 14 -1.66 0.55 21.30
CA VAL A 14 -0.46 1.15 20.72
C VAL A 14 -0.89 2.36 19.91
N GLU A 15 -0.56 3.55 20.41
CA GLU A 15 -0.87 4.80 19.73
C GLU A 15 0.01 5.02 18.50
N ARG A 16 1.30 4.68 18.66
CA ARG A 16 2.36 4.80 17.66
C ARG A 16 3.44 3.76 17.96
N PHE A 17 3.92 3.05 16.95
CA PHE A 17 4.95 2.02 17.17
C PHE A 17 6.34 2.61 17.45
N ASP A 18 6.62 3.82 16.98
CA ASP A 18 7.87 4.57 17.17
C ASP A 18 7.93 5.37 18.48
N GLU A 19 6.84 5.43 19.24
CA GLU A 19 6.74 6.12 20.52
C GLU A 19 6.12 5.21 21.60
N PRO A 20 6.86 4.19 22.10
CA PRO A 20 6.33 3.20 23.04
C PRO A 20 5.84 3.80 24.38
N ASP A 21 6.31 5.00 24.74
CA ASP A 21 5.86 5.70 25.95
C ASP A 21 4.41 6.19 25.85
N LEU A 22 3.81 6.18 24.65
CA LEU A 22 2.39 6.48 24.43
C LEU A 22 1.48 5.26 24.56
N ASP A 23 2.05 4.05 24.67
CA ASP A 23 1.26 2.84 24.86
C ASP A 23 0.44 2.92 26.16
N ARG A 24 -0.84 2.56 26.09
CA ARG A 24 -1.77 2.76 27.21
C ARG A 24 -2.85 1.69 27.27
N THR A 25 -3.57 1.67 28.39
CA THR A 25 -4.80 0.89 28.56
C THR A 25 -6.03 1.79 28.48
N GLY A 26 -7.22 1.18 28.58
CA GLY A 26 -8.51 1.87 28.52
C GLY A 26 -9.17 1.73 27.14
N ASP A 27 -9.95 2.74 26.76
CA ASP A 27 -10.76 2.69 25.56
C ASP A 27 -10.13 3.52 24.42
N LEU A 28 -10.42 3.12 23.18
CA LEU A 28 -10.21 3.95 21.98
C LEU A 28 -11.57 4.45 21.50
N VAL A 29 -11.73 5.77 21.40
CA VAL A 29 -12.96 6.39 20.91
C VAL A 29 -12.71 6.94 19.52
N ILE A 30 -13.56 6.57 18.55
CA ILE A 30 -13.58 7.12 17.21
C ILE A 30 -14.90 7.85 17.01
N GLY A 31 -14.82 9.16 16.77
CA GLY A 31 -15.97 10.02 16.60
C GLY A 31 -16.81 9.69 15.36
N ALA A 32 -18.02 10.23 15.31
CA ALA A 32 -18.89 10.15 14.13
C ALA A 32 -18.27 10.79 12.87
N ASP A 33 -17.27 11.64 13.02
CA ASP A 33 -16.44 12.22 11.97
C ASP A 33 -15.34 11.27 11.45
N GLY A 34 -15.29 10.04 11.98
CA GLY A 34 -14.32 9.02 11.60
C GLY A 34 -12.91 9.30 12.10
N ARG A 35 -12.74 10.19 13.09
CA ARG A 35 -11.44 10.55 13.68
C ARG A 35 -11.29 10.03 15.10
N VAL A 36 -10.05 9.77 15.51
CA VAL A 36 -9.79 9.41 16.91
C VAL A 36 -10.09 10.59 17.81
N GLY A 37 -10.92 10.37 18.82
CA GLY A 37 -11.30 11.35 19.83
C GLY A 37 -10.41 11.31 21.06
N VAL A 38 -10.62 12.27 21.96
CA VAL A 38 -10.06 12.23 23.31
C VAL A 38 -10.95 11.34 24.17
N PRO A 39 -10.42 10.38 24.95
CA PRO A 39 -11.21 9.62 25.90
C PRO A 39 -11.89 10.56 26.91
N THR A 40 -13.23 10.56 26.96
CA THR A 40 -14.00 11.32 27.95
C THR A 40 -14.52 10.40 29.05
N ALA A 41 -14.60 10.92 30.29
CA ALA A 41 -15.09 10.16 31.44
C ALA A 41 -16.60 9.80 31.34
N GLU A 42 -17.35 10.49 30.48
CA GLU A 42 -18.75 10.18 30.17
C GLU A 42 -18.87 9.81 28.68
N PRO A 43 -19.54 8.70 28.33
CA PRO A 43 -19.93 8.44 26.95
C PRO A 43 -20.87 9.56 26.50
N ALA A 44 -20.61 10.16 25.34
CA ALA A 44 -21.50 11.18 24.79
C ALA A 44 -22.94 10.65 24.68
N ALA A 45 -23.96 11.51 24.66
CA ALA A 45 -25.36 11.10 24.52
C ALA A 45 -25.73 10.65 23.09
N SER A 46 -24.75 10.26 22.26
CA SER A 46 -24.93 9.99 20.84
C SER A 46 -25.28 8.52 20.57
N ALA A 47 -25.64 8.20 19.33
CA ALA A 47 -25.71 6.82 18.88
C ALA A 47 -24.30 6.18 18.97
N HIS A 48 -24.12 5.26 19.92
CA HIS A 48 -22.84 4.60 20.21
C HIS A 48 -22.84 3.14 19.78
N ASP A 49 -21.79 2.73 19.07
CA ASP A 49 -21.46 1.33 18.82
C ASP A 49 -20.23 0.97 19.67
N THR A 50 -20.17 -0.26 20.13
CA THR A 50 -19.04 -0.77 20.94
C THR A 50 -18.43 -1.99 20.25
N LEU A 51 -17.11 -2.07 20.31
CA LEU A 51 -16.34 -3.19 19.79
C LEU A 51 -15.46 -3.76 20.90
N ASP A 52 -15.66 -5.02 21.20
CA ASP A 52 -14.92 -5.70 22.27
C ASP A 52 -13.51 -6.08 21.80
N ALA A 53 -12.50 -5.62 22.53
CA ALA A 53 -11.09 -5.92 22.34
C ALA A 53 -10.52 -6.78 23.47
N GLU A 54 -11.34 -7.45 24.29
CA GLU A 54 -10.88 -8.35 25.34
C GLU A 54 -9.88 -9.39 24.80
N GLY A 55 -8.77 -9.55 25.52
CA GLY A 55 -7.65 -10.41 25.14
C GLY A 55 -6.83 -9.91 23.94
N GLY A 56 -7.16 -8.73 23.40
CA GLY A 56 -6.59 -8.18 22.19
C GLY A 56 -5.73 -6.94 22.38
N LEU A 57 -4.79 -6.76 21.46
CA LEU A 57 -3.98 -5.57 21.26
C LEU A 57 -4.65 -4.67 20.21
N VAL A 58 -4.82 -3.39 20.50
CA VAL A 58 -5.30 -2.40 19.53
C VAL A 58 -4.11 -1.65 18.94
N THR A 59 -4.05 -1.57 17.61
CA THR A 59 -2.99 -0.86 16.89
C THR A 59 -3.59 0.03 15.80
N PRO A 60 -2.81 0.97 15.23
CA PRO A 60 -3.22 1.63 14.01
C PRO A 60 -3.42 0.60 12.89
N GLY A 61 -4.30 0.93 11.95
CA GLY A 61 -4.47 0.18 10.71
C GLY A 61 -3.17 0.11 9.90
N LEU A 62 -2.92 -1.03 9.25
CA LEU A 62 -1.74 -1.19 8.42
C LEU A 62 -1.88 -0.41 7.11
N VAL A 63 -0.77 0.14 6.62
CA VAL A 63 -0.67 0.92 5.39
C VAL A 63 0.21 0.18 4.41
N ASN A 64 -0.40 -0.45 3.40
CA ASN A 64 0.32 -1.09 2.31
C ASN A 64 0.70 -0.03 1.27
N ALA A 65 1.94 0.45 1.33
CA ALA A 65 2.40 1.59 0.55
C ALA A 65 2.76 1.27 -0.90
N HIS A 66 2.69 -0.01 -1.31
CA HIS A 66 2.93 -0.45 -2.68
C HIS A 66 2.27 -1.81 -2.95
N HIS A 67 1.23 -1.81 -3.79
CA HIS A 67 0.48 -2.99 -4.24
C HIS A 67 0.23 -2.93 -5.76
N HIS A 68 -0.05 -4.07 -6.40
CA HIS A 68 -0.65 -4.13 -7.74
C HIS A 68 -1.92 -5.00 -7.72
N LEU A 69 -3.10 -4.38 -7.52
CA LEU A 69 -4.38 -5.07 -7.30
C LEU A 69 -4.80 -5.93 -8.50
N LEU A 70 -4.51 -5.49 -9.73
CA LEU A 70 -4.72 -6.31 -10.93
C LEU A 70 -4.11 -7.71 -10.78
N GLN A 71 -2.93 -7.80 -10.16
CA GLN A 71 -2.20 -9.05 -10.05
C GLN A 71 -2.84 -10.06 -9.07
N SER A 72 -3.81 -9.65 -8.26
CA SER A 72 -4.58 -10.56 -7.41
C SER A 72 -5.35 -11.62 -8.21
N GLY A 73 -5.62 -11.38 -9.51
CA GLY A 73 -6.20 -12.38 -10.42
C GLY A 73 -5.19 -13.37 -11.03
N PHE A 74 -3.89 -13.15 -10.83
CA PHE A 74 -2.82 -13.83 -11.58
C PHE A 74 -1.77 -14.46 -10.65
N ARG A 75 -2.24 -14.97 -9.51
CA ARG A 75 -1.42 -15.62 -8.49
C ARG A 75 -0.96 -17.01 -8.93
N THR A 76 0.27 -17.36 -8.60
CA THR A 76 0.84 -18.71 -8.74
C THR A 76 0.72 -19.30 -10.15
N LEU A 77 0.73 -18.45 -11.18
CA LEU A 77 0.61 -18.91 -12.56
C LEU A 77 1.74 -19.89 -12.93
N PRO A 78 1.44 -20.98 -13.65
CA PRO A 78 2.47 -21.89 -14.14
C PRO A 78 3.57 -21.14 -14.92
N GLY A 79 4.84 -21.44 -14.60
CA GLY A 79 5.99 -20.79 -15.23
C GLY A 79 6.36 -19.41 -14.65
N THR A 80 5.68 -18.94 -13.60
CA THR A 80 5.99 -17.65 -12.95
C THR A 80 6.70 -17.80 -11.60
N ARG A 81 6.88 -19.02 -11.09
CA ARG A 81 7.55 -19.28 -9.79
C ARG A 81 8.94 -19.85 -9.98
N GLY A 82 9.89 -19.37 -9.19
CA GLY A 82 11.28 -19.84 -9.22
C GLY A 82 12.02 -19.45 -10.51
N VAL A 83 11.61 -18.34 -11.14
CA VAL A 83 12.16 -17.83 -12.39
C VAL A 83 12.60 -16.37 -12.21
N PRO A 84 13.62 -15.90 -12.94
CA PRO A 84 14.06 -14.51 -12.90
C PRO A 84 13.05 -13.57 -13.58
N MET A 85 13.09 -12.26 -13.25
CA MET A 85 12.17 -11.26 -13.79
C MET A 85 12.08 -11.25 -15.33
N ARG A 86 13.21 -11.45 -16.04
CA ARG A 86 13.27 -11.50 -17.50
C ARG A 86 12.37 -12.60 -18.12
N GLU A 87 12.10 -13.67 -17.38
CA GLU A 87 11.21 -14.77 -17.78
C GLU A 87 9.79 -14.54 -17.24
N TRP A 88 9.68 -13.99 -16.02
CA TRP A 88 8.41 -13.66 -15.39
C TRP A 88 7.60 -12.59 -16.16
N LEU A 89 8.24 -11.50 -16.58
CA LEU A 89 7.58 -10.35 -17.23
C LEU A 89 6.81 -10.76 -18.49
N PRO A 90 7.42 -11.47 -19.48
CA PRO A 90 6.69 -11.94 -20.65
C PRO A 90 5.53 -12.90 -20.32
N ALA A 91 5.71 -13.77 -19.32
CA ALA A 91 4.68 -14.72 -18.91
C ALA A 91 3.45 -14.01 -18.31
N MET A 92 3.67 -13.02 -17.44
CA MET A 92 2.58 -12.21 -16.88
C MET A 92 1.93 -11.33 -17.94
N ALA A 93 2.70 -10.70 -18.82
CA ALA A 93 2.17 -9.90 -19.93
C ALA A 93 1.27 -10.74 -20.84
N ALA A 94 1.68 -11.96 -21.17
CA ALA A 94 0.86 -12.90 -21.94
C ALA A 94 -0.44 -13.27 -21.21
N ALA A 95 -0.38 -13.49 -19.89
CA ALA A 95 -1.57 -13.78 -19.09
C ALA A 95 -2.54 -12.60 -19.03
N TYR A 96 -2.04 -11.36 -18.89
CA TYR A 96 -2.86 -10.15 -18.92
C TYR A 96 -3.51 -9.94 -20.29
N ALA A 97 -2.74 -10.11 -21.37
CA ALA A 97 -3.25 -10.00 -22.72
C ALA A 97 -4.34 -11.03 -23.01
N ALA A 98 -4.14 -12.29 -22.59
CA ALA A 98 -5.13 -13.35 -22.73
C ALA A 98 -6.41 -13.09 -21.92
N ALA A 99 -6.29 -12.48 -20.73
CA ALA A 99 -7.46 -12.12 -19.93
C ALA A 99 -8.21 -10.90 -20.47
N GLY A 100 -7.53 -10.03 -21.24
CA GLY A 100 -8.03 -8.74 -21.69
C GLY A 100 -8.21 -7.79 -20.51
N ILE A 101 -7.36 -6.76 -20.40
CA ILE A 101 -7.51 -5.75 -19.35
C ILE A 101 -8.69 -4.85 -19.70
N ASP A 102 -9.68 -4.80 -18.80
CA ASP A 102 -10.85 -3.92 -18.87
C ASP A 102 -11.36 -3.59 -17.47
N ALA A 103 -12.34 -2.69 -17.37
CA ALA A 103 -12.97 -2.29 -16.12
C ALA A 103 -13.53 -3.49 -15.32
N SER A 104 -14.05 -4.52 -16.01
CA SER A 104 -14.64 -5.69 -15.36
C SER A 104 -13.58 -6.56 -14.66
N LEU A 105 -12.42 -6.79 -15.30
CA LEU A 105 -11.30 -7.51 -14.72
C LEU A 105 -10.71 -6.78 -13.51
N VAL A 106 -10.43 -5.49 -13.65
CA VAL A 106 -9.82 -4.71 -12.57
C VAL A 106 -10.77 -4.60 -11.38
N ARG A 107 -12.09 -4.49 -11.59
CA ARG A 107 -13.06 -4.51 -10.49
C ARG A 107 -13.00 -5.82 -9.71
N ALA A 108 -13.01 -6.94 -10.41
CA ALA A 108 -13.00 -8.26 -9.77
C ALA A 108 -11.68 -8.54 -9.02
N THR A 109 -10.54 -8.18 -9.62
CA THR A 109 -9.21 -8.34 -9.02
C THR A 109 -9.00 -7.40 -7.83
N ALA A 110 -9.38 -6.12 -7.96
CA ALA A 110 -9.34 -5.15 -6.86
C ALA A 110 -10.26 -5.56 -5.71
N GLY A 111 -11.49 -6.01 -5.99
CA GLY A 111 -12.41 -6.49 -4.97
C GLY A 111 -11.81 -7.61 -4.11
N VAL A 112 -11.18 -8.61 -4.73
CA VAL A 112 -10.50 -9.70 -4.01
C VAL A 112 -9.25 -9.23 -3.28
N GLY A 113 -8.40 -8.42 -3.92
CA GLY A 113 -7.16 -7.92 -3.31
C GLY A 113 -7.42 -7.00 -2.10
N LEU A 114 -8.41 -6.12 -2.20
CA LEU A 114 -8.82 -5.23 -1.11
C LEU A 114 -9.50 -5.99 0.03
N ALA A 115 -10.37 -6.97 -0.27
CA ALA A 115 -10.97 -7.82 0.75
C ALA A 115 -9.91 -8.60 1.52
N GLU A 116 -8.93 -9.21 0.83
CA GLU A 116 -7.79 -9.88 1.48
C GLU A 116 -6.98 -8.90 2.35
N SER A 117 -6.71 -7.70 1.83
CA SER A 117 -5.99 -6.65 2.55
C SER A 117 -6.69 -6.28 3.87
N LEU A 118 -8.00 -5.99 3.81
CA LEU A 118 -8.82 -5.69 4.99
C LEU A 118 -8.82 -6.86 5.99
N LEU A 119 -9.00 -8.10 5.52
CA LEU A 119 -8.96 -9.32 6.35
C LEU A 119 -7.58 -9.55 7.01
N CYS A 120 -6.52 -8.91 6.52
CA CYS A 120 -5.18 -8.96 7.08
C CYS A 120 -4.77 -7.68 7.82
N GLY A 121 -5.70 -6.75 8.07
CA GLY A 121 -5.47 -5.53 8.85
C GLY A 121 -4.96 -4.33 8.07
N VAL A 122 -4.89 -4.41 6.74
CA VAL A 122 -4.51 -3.28 5.88
C VAL A 122 -5.74 -2.40 5.65
N THR A 123 -5.72 -1.20 6.22
CA THR A 123 -6.82 -0.21 6.06
C THR A 123 -6.61 0.69 4.85
N THR A 124 -5.35 0.87 4.44
CA THR A 124 -4.96 1.71 3.29
C THR A 124 -4.09 0.94 2.31
N VAL A 125 -4.47 0.94 1.04
CA VAL A 125 -3.72 0.31 -0.05
C VAL A 125 -3.33 1.36 -1.09
N ALA A 126 -2.03 1.44 -1.41
CA ALA A 126 -1.54 2.17 -2.56
C ALA A 126 -1.44 1.24 -3.77
N ASP A 127 -2.42 1.31 -4.65
CA ASP A 127 -2.50 0.49 -5.85
C ASP A 127 -1.78 1.16 -7.03
N HIS A 128 -0.74 0.50 -7.52
CA HIS A 128 0.08 0.95 -8.64
C HIS A 128 -0.37 0.29 -9.93
N GLN A 129 -1.40 0.87 -10.56
CA GLN A 129 -1.96 0.33 -11.80
C GLN A 129 -1.06 0.68 -13.00
N LEU A 130 -0.22 -0.27 -13.41
CA LEU A 130 0.75 -0.10 -14.50
C LEU A 130 0.23 -0.51 -15.87
N ASN A 131 -0.75 -1.43 -15.90
CA ASN A 131 -1.16 -2.11 -17.13
C ASN A 131 -2.55 -1.63 -17.56
N TRP A 132 -2.67 -1.32 -18.84
CA TRP A 132 -3.86 -0.74 -19.44
C TRP A 132 -4.36 -1.61 -20.60
N PRO A 133 -5.62 -1.43 -21.05
CA PRO A 133 -6.13 -2.09 -22.25
C PRO A 133 -5.21 -1.79 -23.45
N ASP A 134 -5.15 -2.72 -24.42
CA ASP A 134 -4.41 -2.47 -25.65
C ASP A 134 -5.00 -1.25 -26.36
N PRO A 135 -4.24 -0.14 -26.50
CA PRO A 135 -4.76 1.07 -27.11
C PRO A 135 -5.10 0.87 -28.59
N ALA A 136 -4.49 -0.10 -29.27
CA ALA A 136 -4.85 -0.44 -30.66
C ALA A 136 -6.19 -1.16 -30.77
N ALA A 137 -6.68 -1.75 -29.68
CA ALA A 137 -7.95 -2.45 -29.61
C ALA A 137 -9.12 -1.55 -29.15
N SER A 138 -8.85 -0.30 -28.78
CA SER A 138 -9.85 0.65 -28.27
C SER A 138 -10.01 1.89 -29.15
N SER A 139 -11.27 2.28 -29.39
CA SER A 139 -11.61 3.56 -30.02
C SER A 139 -11.58 4.75 -29.03
N THR A 140 -11.57 4.48 -27.73
CA THR A 140 -11.67 5.46 -26.64
C THR A 140 -10.70 5.13 -25.50
N PRO A 141 -9.38 5.03 -25.78
CA PRO A 141 -8.41 4.48 -24.82
C PRO A 141 -8.30 5.30 -23.53
N VAL A 142 -8.50 6.62 -23.59
CA VAL A 142 -8.51 7.46 -22.38
C VAL A 142 -9.74 7.15 -21.52
N ASP A 143 -10.93 7.03 -22.11
CA ASP A 143 -12.15 6.74 -21.35
C ASP A 143 -12.08 5.34 -20.71
N ASP A 144 -11.44 4.37 -21.35
CA ASP A 144 -11.23 3.04 -20.77
C ASP A 144 -10.34 3.09 -19.53
N THR A 145 -9.29 3.93 -19.54
CA THR A 145 -8.42 4.11 -18.36
C THR A 145 -9.18 4.77 -17.20
N VAL A 146 -10.09 5.71 -17.50
CA VAL A 146 -10.98 6.33 -16.52
C VAL A 146 -11.97 5.31 -15.96
N ALA A 147 -12.56 4.46 -16.82
CA ALA A 147 -13.45 3.37 -16.40
C ALA A 147 -12.73 2.36 -15.48
N ILE A 148 -11.46 2.05 -15.75
CA ILE A 148 -10.62 1.21 -14.87
C ILE A 148 -10.40 1.89 -13.51
N ALA A 149 -10.06 3.18 -13.50
CA ALA A 149 -9.86 3.92 -12.27
C ALA A 149 -11.14 3.96 -11.42
N HIS A 150 -12.31 4.21 -12.03
CA HIS A 150 -13.61 4.12 -11.36
C HIS A 150 -13.92 2.72 -10.84
N ALA A 151 -13.59 1.68 -11.59
CA ALA A 151 -13.83 0.30 -11.16
C ALA A 151 -13.05 -0.06 -9.90
N ILE A 152 -11.79 0.35 -9.79
CA ILE A 152 -10.93 0.12 -8.62
C ILE A 152 -11.39 1.00 -7.44
N ALA A 153 -11.60 2.29 -7.68
CA ALA A 153 -12.11 3.21 -6.65
C ALA A 153 -13.49 2.80 -6.12
N GLY A 154 -14.38 2.32 -7.00
CA GLY A 154 -15.70 1.81 -6.64
C GLY A 154 -15.61 0.55 -5.77
N ALA A 155 -14.75 -0.41 -6.12
CA ALA A 155 -14.52 -1.60 -5.29
C ALA A 155 -13.98 -1.22 -3.90
N ALA A 156 -13.05 -0.26 -3.84
CA ALA A 156 -12.53 0.26 -2.57
C ALA A 156 -13.61 0.94 -1.73
N ALA A 157 -14.45 1.79 -2.33
CA ALA A 157 -15.55 2.46 -1.65
C ALA A 157 -16.61 1.48 -1.13
N GLU A 158 -17.00 0.48 -1.93
CA GLU A 158 -17.96 -0.56 -1.56
C GLU A 158 -17.47 -1.36 -0.33
N LEU A 159 -16.22 -1.82 -0.39
CA LEU A 159 -15.56 -2.50 0.72
C LEU A 159 -15.16 -1.56 1.86
N GLY A 160 -15.21 -0.25 1.60
CA GLY A 160 -14.66 0.91 2.33
C GLY A 160 -13.28 0.67 2.91
N ALA A 161 -12.36 0.26 2.04
CA ALA A 161 -10.93 0.42 2.22
C ALA A 161 -10.51 1.82 1.77
N ARG A 162 -9.43 2.36 2.34
CA ARG A 162 -8.81 3.59 1.85
C ARG A 162 -7.89 3.26 0.67
N LEU A 163 -8.05 3.97 -0.44
CA LEU A 163 -7.31 3.73 -1.68
C LEU A 163 -6.42 4.91 -2.02
N VAL A 164 -5.14 4.64 -2.27
CA VAL A 164 -4.28 5.54 -3.06
C VAL A 164 -4.14 4.94 -4.45
N PHE A 165 -4.86 5.50 -5.42
CA PHE A 165 -4.79 5.07 -6.81
C PHE A 165 -3.63 5.76 -7.50
N VAL A 166 -2.61 4.99 -7.88
CA VAL A 166 -1.46 5.49 -8.63
C VAL A 166 -1.71 5.19 -10.10
N ARG A 167 -1.96 6.23 -10.90
CA ARG A 167 -1.97 6.11 -12.36
C ARG A 167 -0.55 5.81 -12.81
N GLY A 168 -0.31 4.53 -13.03
CA GLY A 168 1.00 4.02 -13.41
C GLY A 168 1.22 4.03 -14.92
N SER A 169 2.46 3.77 -15.36
CA SER A 169 2.78 3.57 -16.76
C SER A 169 3.82 2.46 -16.88
N ALA A 170 3.69 1.61 -17.90
CA ALA A 170 4.72 0.66 -18.28
C ALA A 170 4.80 0.62 -19.80
N ARG A 171 5.57 1.55 -20.37
CA ARG A 171 5.76 1.78 -21.81
C ARG A 171 4.59 2.48 -22.50
N ASP A 172 3.82 3.29 -21.79
CA ASP A 172 2.86 4.18 -22.48
C ASP A 172 3.64 5.27 -23.23
N THR A 173 3.00 5.82 -24.26
CA THR A 173 3.48 7.09 -24.82
C THR A 173 3.31 8.22 -23.79
N PRO A 174 4.21 9.22 -23.75
CA PRO A 174 4.09 10.34 -22.81
C PRO A 174 2.74 11.07 -22.90
N ALA A 175 2.23 11.24 -24.13
CA ALA A 175 0.96 11.91 -24.37
C ALA A 175 -0.24 11.11 -23.84
N ALA A 176 -0.29 9.79 -24.08
CA ALA A 176 -1.33 8.94 -23.52
C ALA A 176 -1.26 8.89 -21.99
N ALA A 177 -0.04 8.84 -21.44
CA ALA A 177 0.20 8.85 -20.01
C ALA A 177 -0.37 10.08 -19.32
N ALA A 178 -0.02 11.26 -19.82
CA ALA A 178 -0.51 12.52 -19.30
C ALA A 178 -2.02 12.69 -19.53
N ALA A 179 -2.52 12.38 -20.74
CA ALA A 179 -3.93 12.57 -21.08
C ALA A 179 -4.85 11.75 -20.17
N SER A 180 -4.51 10.49 -19.87
CA SER A 180 -5.34 9.71 -18.95
C SER A 180 -5.16 10.09 -17.49
N ALA A 181 -3.96 10.48 -17.06
CA ALA A 181 -3.79 11.00 -15.69
C ALA A 181 -4.64 12.26 -15.46
N GLU A 182 -4.65 13.20 -16.41
CA GLU A 182 -5.52 14.39 -16.39
C GLU A 182 -7.00 14.01 -16.36
N ALA A 183 -7.41 13.04 -17.18
CA ALA A 183 -8.79 12.59 -17.23
C ALA A 183 -9.23 11.95 -15.90
N ILE A 184 -8.40 11.08 -15.32
CA ILE A 184 -8.67 10.43 -14.04
C ILE A 184 -8.78 11.46 -12.92
N VAL A 185 -7.90 12.47 -12.87
CA VAL A 185 -8.01 13.55 -11.89
C VAL A 185 -9.33 14.29 -12.03
N ARG A 186 -9.69 14.71 -13.25
CA ARG A 186 -10.95 15.44 -13.49
C ARG A 186 -12.18 14.63 -13.07
N ASP A 187 -12.18 13.33 -13.27
CA ASP A 187 -13.35 12.48 -13.04
C ASP A 187 -13.45 11.98 -11.58
N LEU A 188 -12.33 11.68 -10.91
CA LEU A 188 -12.32 11.16 -9.54
C LEU A 188 -12.07 12.22 -8.46
N LEU A 189 -11.45 13.34 -8.80
CA LEU A 189 -11.24 14.51 -7.93
C LEU A 189 -11.76 15.80 -8.61
N PRO A 190 -13.07 15.87 -8.94
CA PRO A 190 -13.64 17.01 -9.67
C PRO A 190 -13.78 18.29 -8.82
N SER A 191 -13.55 18.24 -7.50
CA SER A 191 -14.07 19.22 -6.55
C SER A 191 -13.02 20.23 -6.09
N ALA A 192 -13.43 21.50 -5.93
CA ALA A 192 -12.61 22.49 -5.23
C ALA A 192 -12.46 22.19 -3.71
N ALA A 193 -13.16 21.17 -3.18
CA ALA A 193 -13.07 20.71 -1.80
C ALA A 193 -11.99 19.64 -1.57
N ASP A 194 -11.27 19.23 -2.62
CA ASP A 194 -10.19 18.25 -2.51
C ASP A 194 -9.00 18.82 -1.74
N VAL A 195 -8.36 17.96 -0.94
CA VAL A 195 -7.34 18.32 0.05
C VAL A 195 -5.95 18.19 -0.61
N PRO A 196 -4.94 18.98 -0.17
CA PRO A 196 -3.57 18.87 -0.70
C PRO A 196 -3.07 17.41 -0.81
N GLY A 197 -2.26 17.13 -1.83
CA GLY A 197 -1.72 15.79 -2.07
C GLY A 197 -2.61 14.88 -2.93
N GLY A 198 -3.62 15.45 -3.60
CA GLY A 198 -4.55 14.72 -4.47
C GLY A 198 -5.52 13.84 -3.69
N THR A 199 -6.06 14.31 -2.56
CA THR A 199 -6.91 13.50 -1.67
C THR A 199 -8.35 13.99 -1.68
N SER A 200 -9.32 13.08 -1.74
CA SER A 200 -10.75 13.39 -1.66
C SER A 200 -11.10 14.04 -0.31
N ALA A 201 -12.17 14.82 -0.27
CA ALA A 201 -12.59 15.53 0.95
C ALA A 201 -12.83 14.61 2.17
N ASP A 202 -13.28 13.38 1.95
CA ASP A 202 -13.47 12.36 3.01
C ASP A 202 -12.18 11.57 3.35
N GLY A 203 -11.08 11.85 2.64
CA GLY A 203 -9.79 11.21 2.82
C GLY A 203 -9.69 9.77 2.30
N MET A 204 -10.77 9.19 1.76
CA MET A 204 -10.86 7.77 1.42
C MET A 204 -10.19 7.42 0.09
N LEU A 205 -10.08 8.38 -0.82
CA LEU A 205 -9.39 8.25 -2.10
C LEU A 205 -8.23 9.26 -2.17
N GLN A 206 -7.09 8.81 -2.68
CA GLN A 206 -5.99 9.68 -3.08
C GLN A 206 -5.53 9.30 -4.49
N LEU A 207 -5.20 10.28 -5.31
CA LEU A 207 -4.59 10.10 -6.62
C LEU A 207 -3.09 10.41 -6.57
N ALA A 208 -2.32 9.58 -7.26
CA ALA A 208 -0.90 9.76 -7.50
C ALA A 208 -0.56 9.34 -8.93
N VAL A 209 0.65 9.67 -9.38
CA VAL A 209 1.19 9.19 -10.66
C VAL A 209 2.48 8.42 -10.44
N GLY A 210 2.76 7.44 -11.30
CA GLY A 210 4.01 6.72 -11.19
C GLY A 210 4.44 5.86 -12.37
N PRO A 211 5.45 6.26 -13.16
CA PRO A 211 6.09 5.34 -14.10
C PRO A 211 6.63 4.09 -13.41
N ALA A 212 6.67 2.96 -14.12
CA ALA A 212 7.13 1.68 -13.58
C ALA A 212 8.58 1.79 -13.11
N GLY A 213 9.45 2.37 -13.93
CA GLY A 213 10.88 2.51 -13.66
C GLY A 213 11.64 2.90 -14.93
N VAL A 214 12.91 3.27 -14.79
CA VAL A 214 13.73 3.79 -15.91
C VAL A 214 14.00 2.74 -17.01
N HIS A 215 13.90 1.45 -16.65
CA HIS A 215 13.99 0.34 -17.61
C HIS A 215 12.78 0.28 -18.55
N SER A 216 11.59 0.71 -18.09
CA SER A 216 10.33 0.60 -18.83
C SER A 216 9.92 1.90 -19.50
N ASP A 217 10.02 3.04 -18.82
CA ASP A 217 9.49 4.32 -19.29
C ASP A 217 10.60 5.31 -19.67
N SER A 218 10.30 6.19 -20.63
CA SER A 218 11.26 7.20 -21.09
C SER A 218 11.26 8.45 -20.20
N ALA A 219 12.32 9.25 -20.29
CA ALA A 219 12.43 10.54 -19.62
C ALA A 219 11.22 11.46 -19.90
N GLU A 220 10.69 11.42 -21.13
CA GLU A 220 9.51 12.18 -21.53
C GLU A 220 8.26 11.72 -20.79
N THR A 221 8.06 10.41 -20.58
CA THR A 221 6.93 9.88 -19.79
C THR A 221 7.05 10.30 -18.33
N PHE A 222 8.25 10.21 -17.75
CA PHE A 222 8.52 10.72 -16.40
C PHE A 222 8.22 12.22 -16.27
N ARG A 223 8.66 13.05 -17.22
CA ARG A 223 8.38 14.49 -17.21
C ARG A 223 6.90 14.79 -17.39
N ALA A 224 6.22 14.11 -18.33
CA ALA A 224 4.82 14.33 -18.63
C ALA A 224 3.91 14.00 -17.43
N LEU A 225 4.13 12.86 -16.75
CA LEU A 225 3.40 12.54 -15.52
C LEU A 225 3.80 13.46 -14.38
N GLY A 226 5.08 13.85 -14.28
CA GLY A 226 5.54 14.85 -13.30
C GLY A 226 4.87 16.22 -13.47
N ASP A 227 4.59 16.63 -14.71
CA ASP A 227 3.84 17.86 -15.00
C ASP A 227 2.39 17.78 -14.52
N VAL A 228 1.71 16.65 -14.74
CA VAL A 228 0.36 16.41 -14.21
C VAL A 228 0.38 16.46 -12.68
N ALA A 229 1.35 15.80 -12.05
CA ALA A 229 1.51 15.82 -10.59
C ALA A 229 1.66 17.24 -10.05
N ARG A 230 2.52 18.07 -10.66
CA ARG A 230 2.71 19.47 -10.26
C ARG A 230 1.44 20.31 -10.43
N ARG A 231 0.71 20.15 -11.54
CA ARG A 231 -0.53 20.90 -11.79
C ARG A 231 -1.61 20.63 -10.75
N HIS A 232 -1.71 19.39 -10.30
CA HIS A 232 -2.77 18.93 -9.40
C HIS A 232 -2.31 18.67 -7.96
N GLY A 233 -1.04 18.96 -7.64
CA GLY A 233 -0.46 18.70 -6.33
C GLY A 233 -0.45 17.22 -5.93
N LEU A 234 -0.32 16.31 -6.90
CA LEU A 234 -0.31 14.86 -6.64
C LEU A 234 1.06 14.40 -6.14
N ARG A 235 1.06 13.32 -5.35
CA ARG A 235 2.30 12.60 -5.00
C ARG A 235 2.81 11.81 -6.20
N ARG A 236 4.12 11.55 -6.23
CA ARG A 236 4.83 10.84 -7.29
C ARG A 236 5.43 9.55 -6.75
N ARG A 237 5.40 8.48 -7.54
CA ARG A 237 5.94 7.17 -7.15
C ARG A 237 6.65 6.48 -8.29
N THR A 238 7.69 5.71 -8.01
CA THR A 238 8.30 4.85 -9.02
C THR A 238 9.02 3.68 -8.35
N GLN A 239 9.54 2.76 -9.15
CA GLN A 239 10.40 1.67 -8.69
C GLN A 239 11.80 1.93 -9.22
N ALA A 240 12.82 1.65 -8.40
CA ALA A 240 14.20 1.82 -8.82
C ALA A 240 15.14 0.89 -8.07
N ASN A 241 16.26 0.55 -8.72
CA ASN A 241 17.33 -0.25 -8.14
C ASN A 241 16.85 -1.62 -7.65
N GLU A 242 15.85 -2.18 -8.33
CA GLU A 242 15.76 -3.62 -8.49
C GLU A 242 17.05 -4.07 -9.22
N GLN A 243 17.71 -5.18 -8.85
CA GLN A 243 19.00 -5.56 -9.49
C GLN A 243 18.93 -5.56 -11.03
N VAL A 244 17.81 -6.05 -11.55
CA VAL A 244 17.50 -6.06 -12.99
C VAL A 244 17.28 -4.66 -13.58
N ASP A 245 16.68 -3.73 -12.84
CA ASP A 245 16.53 -2.33 -13.25
C ASP A 245 17.91 -1.66 -13.38
N THR A 246 18.81 -1.89 -12.42
CA THR A 246 20.21 -1.42 -12.50
C THR A 246 20.91 -1.98 -13.74
N GLU A 247 20.81 -3.30 -13.97
CA GLU A 247 21.44 -3.95 -15.13
C GLU A 247 20.95 -3.36 -16.45
N ILE A 248 19.62 -3.20 -16.61
CA ILE A 248 19.02 -2.64 -17.83
C ILE A 248 19.40 -1.17 -17.98
N ALA A 249 19.37 -0.38 -16.91
CA ALA A 249 19.71 1.04 -16.95
C ALA A 249 21.18 1.26 -17.35
N LEU A 250 22.11 0.47 -16.79
CA LEU A 250 23.52 0.52 -17.15
C LEU A 250 23.73 0.10 -18.61
N ALA A 251 23.07 -0.96 -19.08
CA ALA A 251 23.18 -1.41 -20.46
C ALA A 251 22.61 -0.40 -21.47
N ARG A 252 21.48 0.25 -21.14
CA ARG A 252 20.77 1.17 -22.05
C ARG A 252 21.30 2.59 -22.02
N TYR A 253 21.70 3.09 -20.85
CA TYR A 253 22.04 4.50 -20.62
C TYR A 253 23.47 4.72 -20.12
N GLY A 254 24.21 3.65 -19.74
CA GLY A 254 25.53 3.78 -19.13
C GLY A 254 25.51 4.42 -17.74
N ARG A 255 24.34 4.50 -17.10
CA ARG A 255 24.08 5.21 -15.84
C ARG A 255 23.15 4.40 -14.94
N ARG A 256 23.21 4.63 -13.64
CA ARG A 256 22.36 3.93 -12.67
C ARG A 256 20.97 4.57 -12.60
N PRO A 257 19.93 3.84 -12.14
CA PRO A 257 18.57 4.36 -12.16
C PRO A 257 18.39 5.68 -11.43
N LEU A 258 18.98 5.85 -10.23
CA LEU A 258 18.85 7.09 -9.46
C LEU A 258 19.54 8.28 -10.11
N ASP A 259 20.57 8.07 -10.94
CA ASP A 259 21.18 9.15 -11.73
C ASP A 259 20.22 9.70 -12.77
N LEU A 260 19.43 8.82 -13.38
CA LEU A 260 18.41 9.19 -14.36
C LEU A 260 17.23 9.86 -13.67
N LEU A 261 16.74 9.31 -12.56
CA LEU A 261 15.63 9.90 -11.82
C LEU A 261 15.96 11.31 -11.30
N GLU A 262 17.19 11.55 -10.82
CA GLU A 262 17.61 12.89 -10.41
C GLU A 262 17.54 13.89 -11.58
N GLU A 263 18.11 13.53 -12.74
CA GLU A 263 18.06 14.38 -13.93
C GLU A 263 16.62 14.63 -14.42
N TRP A 264 15.75 13.65 -14.28
CA TRP A 264 14.36 13.75 -14.74
C TRP A 264 13.45 14.45 -13.73
N GLY A 265 13.99 14.87 -12.58
CA GLY A 265 13.27 15.60 -11.53
C GLY A 265 12.42 14.69 -10.65
N TRP A 266 12.83 13.45 -10.43
CA TRP A 266 12.14 12.43 -9.64
C TRP A 266 12.90 12.02 -8.36
N LEU A 267 13.86 12.84 -7.91
CA LEU A 267 14.36 12.81 -6.54
C LEU A 267 13.92 14.09 -5.83
N GLU A 268 12.72 14.07 -5.24
CA GLU A 268 12.07 15.22 -4.63
C GLU A 268 11.23 14.81 -3.40
N PRO A 269 10.87 15.73 -2.48
CA PRO A 269 10.15 15.40 -1.24
C PRO A 269 8.76 14.77 -1.41
N ASP A 270 8.17 14.88 -2.60
CA ASP A 270 6.91 14.28 -2.99
C ASP A 270 7.02 12.95 -3.73
N VAL A 271 8.24 12.40 -3.84
CA VAL A 271 8.51 11.13 -4.50
C VAL A 271 8.71 10.00 -3.48
N THR A 272 8.03 8.87 -3.70
CA THR A 272 8.30 7.59 -3.05
C THR A 272 8.93 6.61 -4.02
N ILE A 273 10.03 5.96 -3.63
CA ILE A 273 10.72 4.96 -4.46
C ILE A 273 10.61 3.57 -3.82
N ALA A 274 10.12 2.59 -4.56
CA ALA A 274 9.99 1.21 -4.10
C ALA A 274 11.24 0.37 -4.39
N HIS A 275 11.40 -0.69 -3.58
CA HIS A 275 12.42 -1.74 -3.63
C HIS A 275 13.80 -1.31 -3.15
N LEU A 276 14.56 -0.53 -3.93
CA LEU A 276 15.89 -0.03 -3.52
C LEU A 276 16.86 -1.14 -3.06
N CYS A 277 16.80 -2.33 -3.66
CA CYS A 277 17.60 -3.47 -3.26
C CYS A 277 19.10 -3.29 -3.57
N ASP A 278 19.42 -2.69 -4.72
CA ASP A 278 20.78 -2.46 -5.19
C ASP A 278 21.21 -1.00 -5.00
N VAL A 279 20.90 -0.36 -3.87
CA VAL A 279 21.36 1.03 -3.62
C VAL A 279 22.75 1.07 -2.98
N THR A 280 23.56 2.04 -3.43
CA THR A 280 24.89 2.35 -2.88
C THR A 280 24.81 3.39 -1.77
N ASP A 281 25.86 3.52 -0.94
CA ASP A 281 25.89 4.51 0.15
C ASP A 281 25.83 5.96 -0.37
N ALA A 282 26.43 6.23 -1.53
CA ALA A 282 26.36 7.54 -2.18
C ALA A 282 24.93 7.85 -2.65
N GLU A 283 24.23 6.86 -3.19
CA GLU A 283 22.82 6.98 -3.56
C GLU A 283 21.93 7.20 -2.34
N ILE A 284 22.14 6.46 -1.23
CA ILE A 284 21.40 6.68 0.02
C ILE A 284 21.55 8.12 0.51
N SER A 285 22.76 8.67 0.45
CA SER A 285 23.02 10.07 0.84
C SER A 285 22.25 11.07 -0.03
N ARG A 286 22.18 10.81 -1.34
CA ARG A 286 21.41 11.65 -2.30
C ARG A 286 19.91 11.54 -2.08
N LEU A 287 19.39 10.32 -1.87
CA LEU A 287 17.99 10.09 -1.54
C LEU A 287 17.59 10.87 -0.27
N ALA A 288 18.40 10.79 0.79
CA ALA A 288 18.18 11.54 2.02
C ALA A 288 18.20 13.06 1.80
N ALA A 289 19.18 13.58 1.06
CA ALA A 289 19.29 15.00 0.74
C ALA A 289 18.10 15.51 -0.09
N ALA A 290 17.56 14.68 -0.98
CA ALA A 290 16.38 14.99 -1.79
C ALA A 290 15.06 14.91 -1.01
N GLY A 291 15.06 14.32 0.20
CA GLY A 291 13.86 14.18 1.02
C GLY A 291 12.86 13.16 0.50
N VAL A 292 13.27 12.22 -0.37
CA VAL A 292 12.38 11.17 -0.85
C VAL A 292 11.99 10.21 0.28
N THR A 293 10.90 9.48 0.09
CA THR A 293 10.55 8.34 0.94
C THR A 293 10.79 7.03 0.20
N ALA A 294 10.90 5.94 0.96
CA ALA A 294 11.16 4.60 0.42
C ALA A 294 10.02 3.62 0.76
N THR A 295 9.81 2.61 -0.08
CA THR A 295 8.97 1.45 0.25
C THR A 295 9.77 0.17 0.08
N HIS A 296 9.89 -0.62 1.14
CA HIS A 296 10.49 -1.95 1.09
C HIS A 296 9.42 -3.02 0.83
N ALA A 297 9.67 -3.95 -0.09
CA ALA A 297 8.71 -4.99 -0.49
C ALA A 297 9.36 -6.39 -0.53
N PRO A 298 9.82 -6.92 0.63
CA PRO A 298 10.65 -8.13 0.67
C PRO A 298 9.96 -9.38 0.14
N GLY A 299 8.63 -9.46 0.24
CA GLY A 299 7.85 -10.59 -0.26
C GLY A 299 7.91 -10.72 -1.79
N CYS A 300 8.20 -9.62 -2.50
CA CYS A 300 8.51 -9.61 -3.94
C CYS A 300 10.02 -9.72 -4.17
N ASP A 301 10.81 -8.87 -3.49
CA ASP A 301 12.25 -8.70 -3.73
C ASP A 301 13.03 -10.01 -3.62
N VAL A 302 12.78 -10.78 -2.54
CA VAL A 302 13.55 -11.98 -2.22
C VAL A 302 13.23 -13.12 -3.20
N PRO A 303 11.96 -13.51 -3.44
CA PRO A 303 11.66 -14.58 -4.40
C PRO A 303 12.04 -14.26 -5.84
N MET A 304 12.00 -12.98 -6.23
CA MET A 304 12.43 -12.52 -7.56
C MET A 304 13.95 -12.47 -7.72
N GLY A 305 14.69 -12.65 -6.61
CA GLY A 305 16.15 -12.66 -6.59
C GLY A 305 16.76 -11.26 -6.74
N TRP A 306 16.03 -10.19 -6.39
CA TRP A 306 16.53 -8.81 -6.45
C TRP A 306 17.38 -8.44 -5.24
N GLY A 307 17.26 -9.19 -4.14
CA GLY A 307 18.01 -8.96 -2.91
C GLY A 307 17.14 -8.43 -1.79
N VAL A 308 17.76 -7.68 -0.87
CA VAL A 308 17.10 -7.10 0.31
C VAL A 308 17.52 -5.64 0.41
N ALA A 309 16.55 -4.73 0.44
CA ALA A 309 16.80 -3.31 0.64
C ALA A 309 17.55 -3.06 1.97
N PRO A 310 18.58 -2.19 2.01
CA PRO A 310 19.33 -1.90 3.22
C PRO A 310 18.59 -0.94 4.16
N VAL A 311 17.39 -1.34 4.63
CA VAL A 311 16.45 -0.51 5.38
C VAL A 311 17.07 0.15 6.61
N ALA A 312 17.88 -0.57 7.39
CA ALA A 312 18.54 0.00 8.56
C ALA A 312 19.43 1.20 8.20
N ARG A 313 20.14 1.13 7.06
CA ARG A 313 20.97 2.24 6.56
C ARG A 313 20.11 3.39 6.02
N LEU A 314 19.05 3.09 5.27
CA LEU A 314 18.11 4.10 4.76
C LEU A 314 17.54 4.93 5.93
N ARG A 315 17.02 4.26 6.96
CA ARG A 315 16.46 4.91 8.16
C ARG A 315 17.51 5.70 8.96
N ALA A 316 18.74 5.20 9.06
CA ALA A 316 19.83 5.91 9.72
C ALA A 316 20.19 7.24 9.02
N HIS A 317 19.86 7.40 7.73
CA HIS A 317 20.02 8.65 6.99
C HIS A 317 18.74 9.53 7.03
N GLY A 318 17.75 9.18 7.83
CA GLY A 318 16.51 9.95 7.98
C GLY A 318 15.47 9.71 6.88
N ILE A 319 15.68 8.72 5.99
CA ILE A 319 14.69 8.36 4.97
C ILE A 319 13.53 7.63 5.66
N ALA A 320 12.31 8.15 5.51
CA ALA A 320 11.11 7.45 5.94
C ALA A 320 10.90 6.21 5.04
N VAL A 321 10.78 5.03 5.67
CA VAL A 321 10.60 3.76 4.96
C VAL A 321 9.24 3.17 5.32
N GLY A 322 8.42 2.91 4.31
CA GLY A 322 7.18 2.14 4.39
C GLY A 322 7.37 0.68 3.98
N LEU A 323 6.33 -0.13 4.16
CA LEU A 323 6.25 -1.49 3.63
C LEU A 323 5.20 -1.61 2.53
N GLY A 324 5.44 -2.51 1.58
CA GLY A 324 4.46 -2.89 0.58
C GLY A 324 4.55 -4.38 0.27
N THR A 325 3.47 -4.94 -0.26
CA THR A 325 3.43 -6.35 -0.69
C THR A 325 3.80 -6.52 -2.16
N SER A 326 3.86 -5.42 -2.92
CA SER A 326 3.81 -5.45 -4.38
C SER A 326 2.56 -6.21 -4.87
N GLY A 327 2.63 -6.87 -6.02
CA GLY A 327 1.49 -7.55 -6.60
C GLY A 327 1.42 -9.05 -6.30
N GLY A 328 0.20 -9.60 -6.34
CA GLY A 328 -0.05 -11.03 -6.26
C GLY A 328 0.54 -11.86 -7.42
N GLY A 329 1.29 -11.24 -8.34
CA GLY A 329 2.04 -11.94 -9.37
C GLY A 329 3.48 -12.24 -8.95
N SER A 330 4.02 -11.62 -7.92
CA SER A 330 5.43 -11.78 -7.51
C SER A 330 5.63 -12.01 -6.01
N ASN A 331 4.54 -12.08 -5.23
CA ASN A 331 4.55 -12.28 -3.78
C ASN A 331 4.10 -13.70 -3.35
N ASP A 332 2.82 -14.11 -3.32
CA ASP A 332 1.62 -13.64 -4.05
C ASP A 332 0.45 -13.17 -3.17
N ALA A 333 0.67 -12.94 -1.88
CA ALA A 333 -0.38 -12.56 -0.94
C ALA A 333 -0.38 -11.05 -0.65
N GLY A 334 -1.56 -10.47 -0.43
CA GLY A 334 -1.71 -9.12 0.12
C GLY A 334 -1.54 -9.04 1.65
N HIS A 335 -0.73 -9.93 2.25
CA HIS A 335 -0.60 -10.05 3.71
C HIS A 335 0.59 -9.24 4.24
N LEU A 336 0.38 -7.94 4.47
CA LEU A 336 1.46 -7.01 4.83
C LEU A 336 2.15 -7.37 6.17
N LEU A 337 1.44 -7.95 7.15
CA LEU A 337 2.06 -8.34 8.42
C LEU A 337 3.00 -9.55 8.25
N ALA A 338 2.70 -10.46 7.31
CA ALA A 338 3.61 -11.53 6.94
C ALA A 338 4.88 -10.97 6.26
N ASP A 339 4.73 -9.97 5.40
CA ASP A 339 5.87 -9.29 4.76
C ASP A 339 6.67 -8.44 5.76
N ALA A 340 6.03 -7.84 6.76
CA ALA A 340 6.71 -7.20 7.88
C ALA A 340 7.57 -8.22 8.63
N ARG A 341 7.02 -9.39 8.95
CA ARG A 341 7.81 -10.47 9.57
C ARG A 341 9.00 -10.86 8.68
N LEU A 342 8.81 -10.97 7.37
CA LEU A 342 9.91 -11.27 6.44
C LEU A 342 10.98 -10.17 6.47
N ALA A 343 10.59 -8.89 6.37
CA ALA A 343 11.50 -7.73 6.46
C ALA A 343 12.37 -7.80 7.72
N MET A 344 11.75 -8.11 8.88
CA MET A 344 12.44 -8.28 10.14
C MET A 344 13.50 -9.39 10.06
N GLN A 345 13.12 -10.56 9.53
CA GLN A 345 14.00 -11.73 9.48
C GLN A 345 15.18 -11.57 8.52
N VAL A 346 14.98 -10.90 7.37
CA VAL A 346 16.04 -10.74 6.37
C VAL A 346 16.94 -9.52 6.62
N SER A 347 16.53 -8.59 7.49
CA SER A 347 17.27 -7.36 7.75
C SER A 347 18.75 -7.58 8.14
N GLY A 348 19.02 -8.63 8.91
CA GLY A 348 20.38 -9.01 9.35
C GLY A 348 21.33 -9.41 8.22
N LEU A 349 20.82 -9.67 7.01
CA LEU A 349 21.64 -10.05 5.85
C LEU A 349 22.28 -8.84 5.16
N VAL A 350 21.75 -7.64 5.38
CA VAL A 350 22.18 -6.40 4.69
C VAL A 350 22.43 -5.22 5.64
N GLY A 351 22.42 -5.48 6.94
CA GLY A 351 22.67 -4.50 7.99
C GLY A 351 22.33 -5.04 9.38
N PRO A 352 22.23 -4.17 10.39
CA PRO A 352 21.72 -4.55 11.70
C PRO A 352 20.29 -5.11 11.62
N THR A 353 19.97 -6.06 12.50
CA THR A 353 18.62 -6.59 12.63
C THR A 353 17.65 -5.50 13.07
N LEU A 354 16.48 -5.43 12.43
CA LEU A 354 15.42 -4.48 12.80
C LEU A 354 14.56 -5.04 13.95
N PRO A 355 14.30 -4.26 15.01
CA PRO A 355 13.28 -4.59 16.01
C PRO A 355 11.87 -4.68 15.42
N ALA A 356 10.98 -5.44 16.07
CA ALA A 356 9.61 -5.60 15.60
C ALA A 356 8.85 -4.27 15.50
N ARG A 357 9.01 -3.37 16.49
CA ARG A 357 8.38 -2.03 16.48
C ARG A 357 8.84 -1.17 15.32
N ASP A 358 10.11 -1.25 14.94
CA ASP A 358 10.64 -0.51 13.79
C ASP A 358 9.96 -0.96 12.50
N VAL A 359 9.79 -2.27 12.33
CA VAL A 359 9.12 -2.83 11.16
C VAL A 359 7.62 -2.55 11.17
N LEU A 360 6.97 -2.62 12.34
CA LEU A 360 5.56 -2.25 12.49
C LEU A 360 5.34 -0.75 12.22
N THR A 361 6.29 0.12 12.59
CA THR A 361 6.30 1.53 12.20
C THR A 361 6.33 1.66 10.67
N MET A 362 7.17 0.88 9.97
CA MET A 362 7.18 0.87 8.50
C MET A 362 5.84 0.39 7.91
N ALA A 363 5.16 -0.56 8.55
CA ALA A 363 3.84 -1.06 8.16
C ALA A 363 2.68 -0.10 8.50
N THR A 364 2.93 0.98 9.25
CA THR A 364 1.92 1.99 9.62
C THR A 364 2.36 3.41 9.24
N SER A 365 2.90 4.18 10.18
CA SER A 365 3.23 5.60 10.02
C SER A 365 4.35 5.84 9.01
N GLY A 366 5.27 4.89 8.84
CA GLY A 366 6.30 4.93 7.78
C GLY A 366 5.70 4.79 6.38
N GLY A 367 4.75 3.87 6.20
CA GLY A 367 3.96 3.77 4.98
C GLY A 367 3.17 5.05 4.71
N ALA A 368 2.48 5.56 5.73
CA ALA A 368 1.70 6.79 5.69
C ALA A 368 2.53 8.03 5.31
N ALA A 369 3.76 8.13 5.82
CA ALA A 369 4.69 9.22 5.50
C ALA A 369 5.00 9.26 3.99
N GLY A 370 5.21 8.11 3.34
CA GLY A 370 5.41 8.06 1.90
C GLY A 370 4.19 8.54 1.10
N LEU A 371 2.99 8.22 1.58
CA LEU A 371 1.74 8.70 0.99
C LEU A 371 1.51 10.21 1.21
N GLY A 372 2.26 10.86 2.11
CA GLY A 372 2.01 12.23 2.55
C GLY A 372 0.76 12.35 3.44
N ARG A 373 0.44 11.29 4.19
CA ARG A 373 -0.81 11.13 4.95
C ARG A 373 -0.53 10.96 6.45
N ALA A 374 -0.02 12.02 7.08
CA ALA A 374 0.46 11.97 8.47
C ALA A 374 -0.62 11.62 9.52
N GLU A 375 -1.90 11.69 9.14
CA GLU A 375 -3.03 11.31 9.96
C GLU A 375 -3.34 9.80 9.94
N LEU A 376 -2.63 9.00 9.13
CA LEU A 376 -2.77 7.55 9.04
C LEU A 376 -1.65 6.83 9.82
N GLY A 377 -1.90 5.56 10.16
CA GLY A 377 -0.89 4.71 10.79
C GLY A 377 -0.56 5.08 12.24
N ILE A 378 -1.40 5.90 12.88
CA ILE A 378 -1.33 6.33 14.27
C ILE A 378 -2.75 6.39 14.86
N LEU A 379 -2.89 6.36 16.19
CA LEU A 379 -4.18 6.46 16.89
C LEU A 379 -4.31 7.71 17.78
N THR A 380 -3.45 8.71 17.62
CA THR A 380 -3.53 9.94 18.44
C THR A 380 -4.77 10.79 18.11
N PRO A 381 -5.29 11.61 19.04
CA PRO A 381 -6.46 12.46 18.78
C PRO A 381 -6.36 13.29 17.49
N GLY A 382 -7.44 13.28 16.70
CA GLY A 382 -7.53 13.96 15.41
C GLY A 382 -7.03 13.15 14.20
N ALA A 383 -6.32 12.03 14.42
CA ALA A 383 -5.93 11.07 13.39
C ALA A 383 -7.16 10.38 12.77
N ALA A 384 -6.99 9.75 11.61
CA ALA A 384 -8.04 8.91 11.04
C ALA A 384 -8.32 7.71 11.95
N GLY A 385 -9.60 7.36 12.12
CA GLY A 385 -10.05 6.21 12.90
C GLY A 385 -9.81 4.88 12.19
N ASP A 386 -8.56 4.61 11.82
CA ASP A 386 -8.10 3.38 11.18
C ASP A 386 -7.41 2.51 12.24
N ALA A 387 -8.05 1.42 12.66
CA ALA A 387 -7.57 0.60 13.78
C ALA A 387 -7.72 -0.90 13.51
N CYS A 388 -6.85 -1.70 14.12
CA CYS A 388 -6.92 -3.16 14.13
C CYS A 388 -6.96 -3.68 15.56
N VAL A 389 -7.76 -4.73 15.79
CA VAL A 389 -7.79 -5.49 17.05
C VAL A 389 -7.18 -6.85 16.80
N TRP A 390 -6.03 -7.14 17.40
CA TRP A 390 -5.31 -8.40 17.26
C TRP A 390 -5.53 -9.24 18.50
N ASP A 391 -6.16 -10.40 18.38
CA ASP A 391 -6.22 -11.35 19.48
C ASP A 391 -4.80 -11.85 19.77
N VAL A 392 -4.36 -11.68 21.02
CA VAL A 392 -3.05 -12.10 21.53
C VAL A 392 -3.20 -13.03 22.75
N SER A 393 -4.37 -13.64 22.90
CA SER A 393 -4.71 -14.57 23.99
C SER A 393 -4.61 -16.05 23.60
N GLY A 394 -4.33 -16.33 22.32
CA GLY A 394 -4.33 -17.66 21.75
C GLY A 394 -3.10 -18.52 22.13
N VAL A 395 -3.14 -19.80 21.75
CA VAL A 395 -2.08 -20.77 22.05
C VAL A 395 -0.70 -20.37 21.50
N ALA A 396 -0.67 -19.68 20.35
CA ALA A 396 0.57 -19.20 19.75
C ALA A 396 1.23 -18.09 20.59
N ASP A 397 0.45 -17.41 21.43
CA ASP A 397 0.89 -16.31 22.29
C ASP A 397 1.23 -16.77 23.71
N ALA A 398 1.02 -18.06 24.03
CA ALA A 398 1.37 -18.62 25.32
C ALA A 398 2.89 -18.53 25.56
N GLY A 399 3.30 -17.62 26.45
CA GLY A 399 4.71 -17.35 26.77
C GLY A 399 5.32 -16.15 26.05
N VAL A 400 4.55 -15.41 25.27
CA VAL A 400 4.98 -14.13 24.68
C VAL A 400 5.06 -13.07 25.78
N ALA A 401 6.28 -12.56 26.04
CA ALA A 401 6.51 -11.53 27.06
C ALA A 401 6.17 -10.12 26.58
N ASP A 402 6.45 -9.81 25.31
CA ASP A 402 6.09 -8.55 24.66
C ASP A 402 5.03 -8.84 23.58
N PRO A 403 3.75 -8.51 23.81
CA PRO A 403 2.67 -8.80 22.84
C PRO A 403 2.81 -7.99 21.55
N VAL A 404 3.47 -6.83 21.57
CA VAL A 404 3.70 -6.02 20.38
C VAL A 404 4.75 -6.69 19.49
N ALA A 405 5.88 -7.10 20.05
CA ALA A 405 6.85 -7.90 19.31
C ALA A 405 6.28 -9.27 18.88
N GLY A 406 5.41 -9.85 19.71
CA GLY A 406 4.68 -11.09 19.44
C GLY A 406 3.84 -11.06 18.16
N LEU A 407 3.36 -9.90 17.73
CA LEU A 407 2.66 -9.76 16.44
C LEU A 407 3.48 -10.30 15.26
N LEU A 408 4.79 -10.10 15.27
CA LEU A 408 5.69 -10.59 14.21
C LEU A 408 6.37 -11.91 14.57
N TRP A 409 6.67 -12.16 15.84
CA TRP A 409 7.43 -13.35 16.26
C TRP A 409 6.57 -14.60 16.45
N ALA A 410 5.40 -14.48 17.07
CA ALA A 410 4.72 -15.63 17.69
C ALA A 410 3.73 -16.34 16.75
N HIS A 411 3.05 -15.59 15.87
CA HIS A 411 2.02 -16.16 14.99
C HIS A 411 2.21 -15.70 13.54
N PRO A 412 2.98 -16.44 12.72
CA PRO A 412 3.06 -16.16 11.30
C PRO A 412 1.66 -16.25 10.67
N GLY A 413 1.30 -15.26 9.85
CA GLY A 413 0.00 -15.20 9.19
C GLY A 413 -1.18 -14.73 10.06
N ARG A 414 -0.93 -14.18 11.27
CA ARG A 414 -1.98 -13.62 12.14
C ARG A 414 -2.91 -12.68 11.36
N ARG A 415 -4.21 -12.81 11.61
CA ARG A 415 -5.25 -11.90 11.11
C ARG A 415 -5.88 -11.16 12.30
N PRO A 416 -6.27 -9.89 12.14
CA PRO A 416 -6.95 -9.17 13.20
C PRO A 416 -8.37 -9.73 13.38
N ARG A 417 -8.84 -9.73 14.63
CA ARG A 417 -10.23 -10.05 14.98
C ARG A 417 -11.18 -9.00 14.43
N HIS A 418 -10.78 -7.73 14.49
CA HIS A 418 -11.56 -6.62 13.97
C HIS A 418 -10.68 -5.61 13.23
N VAL A 419 -11.27 -4.95 12.22
CA VAL A 419 -10.65 -3.86 11.47
C VAL A 419 -11.65 -2.73 11.30
N VAL A 420 -11.17 -1.51 11.54
CA VAL A 420 -11.92 -0.27 11.44
C VAL A 420 -11.21 0.65 10.44
N VAL A 421 -11.96 1.27 9.54
CA VAL A 421 -11.46 2.26 8.57
C VAL A 421 -12.33 3.51 8.65
N GLY A 422 -11.75 4.66 8.99
CA GLY A 422 -12.48 5.91 9.19
C GLY A 422 -13.66 5.77 10.17
N GLY A 423 -13.51 4.98 11.23
CA GLY A 423 -14.56 4.69 12.20
C GLY A 423 -15.60 3.64 11.78
N ARG A 424 -15.55 3.13 10.55
CA ARG A 424 -16.43 2.06 10.08
C ARG A 424 -15.81 0.69 10.33
N VAL A 425 -16.51 -0.20 11.03
CA VAL A 425 -16.08 -1.60 11.20
C VAL A 425 -16.24 -2.34 9.87
N VAL A 426 -15.14 -2.82 9.31
CA VAL A 426 -15.10 -3.51 8.00
C VAL A 426 -14.81 -5.00 8.13
N VAL A 427 -14.11 -5.40 9.20
CA VAL A 427 -13.94 -6.79 9.62
C VAL A 427 -14.44 -6.91 11.05
N ARG A 428 -15.26 -7.91 11.32
CA ARG A 428 -15.74 -8.26 12.66
C ARG A 428 -15.65 -9.76 12.88
N ASP A 429 -15.06 -10.17 14.01
CA ASP A 429 -14.88 -11.57 14.37
C ASP A 429 -14.23 -12.38 13.24
N TYR A 430 -13.15 -11.83 12.68
CA TYR A 430 -12.37 -12.40 11.58
C TYR A 430 -13.11 -12.50 10.22
N ARG A 431 -14.31 -11.91 10.11
CA ARG A 431 -15.13 -11.95 8.89
C ARG A 431 -15.28 -10.56 8.29
N LEU A 432 -15.18 -10.48 6.96
CA LEU A 432 -15.51 -9.26 6.23
C LEU A 432 -17.00 -8.97 6.39
N VAL A 433 -17.34 -7.76 6.87
CA VAL A 433 -18.74 -7.33 7.03
C VAL A 433 -19.14 -6.23 6.05
N SER A 434 -18.17 -5.68 5.32
CA SER A 434 -18.39 -4.68 4.27
C SER A 434 -18.61 -5.27 2.87
N GLY A 435 -18.49 -6.59 2.71
CA GLY A 435 -18.69 -7.28 1.43
C GLY A 435 -18.84 -8.79 1.59
N ASP A 436 -19.31 -9.47 0.54
CA ASP A 436 -19.46 -10.93 0.50
C ASP A 436 -18.25 -11.58 -0.18
N GLU A 437 -17.42 -12.25 0.61
CA GLU A 437 -16.23 -12.98 0.15
C GLU A 437 -16.56 -14.04 -0.92
N THR A 438 -17.71 -14.71 -0.82
CA THR A 438 -18.14 -15.72 -1.80
C THR A 438 -18.49 -15.07 -3.13
N ALA A 439 -19.20 -13.93 -3.10
CA ALA A 439 -19.54 -13.19 -4.32
C ALA A 439 -18.29 -12.63 -5.00
N LEU A 440 -17.35 -12.06 -4.24
CA LEU A 440 -16.08 -11.51 -4.77
C LEU A 440 -15.25 -12.61 -5.43
N THR A 441 -15.08 -13.74 -4.75
CA THR A 441 -14.32 -14.88 -5.29
C THR A 441 -14.99 -15.48 -6.52
N ALA A 442 -16.32 -15.64 -6.51
CA ALA A 442 -17.06 -16.12 -7.68
C ALA A 442 -16.92 -15.18 -8.89
N ALA A 443 -17.01 -13.86 -8.68
CA ALA A 443 -16.84 -12.87 -9.74
C ALA A 443 -15.45 -12.93 -10.37
N LEU A 444 -14.39 -13.02 -9.55
CA LEU A 444 -13.03 -13.16 -10.06
C LEU A 444 -12.83 -14.48 -10.81
N ARG A 445 -13.25 -15.61 -10.24
CA ARG A 445 -13.13 -16.94 -10.89
C ARG A 445 -13.83 -16.97 -12.24
N ALA A 446 -15.05 -16.42 -12.31
CA ALA A 446 -15.78 -16.30 -13.56
C ALA A 446 -15.01 -15.45 -14.59
N ARG A 447 -14.33 -14.39 -14.15
CA ARG A 447 -13.60 -13.47 -15.02
C ARG A 447 -12.26 -13.99 -15.52
N VAL A 448 -11.56 -14.83 -14.75
CA VAL A 448 -10.25 -15.40 -15.13
C VAL A 448 -10.30 -16.88 -15.55
N GLY A 449 -11.48 -17.52 -15.46
CA GLY A 449 -11.70 -18.90 -15.90
C GLY A 449 -11.03 -19.98 -15.04
N ARG A 450 -10.73 -19.69 -13.76
CA ARG A 450 -10.13 -20.63 -12.80
C ARG A 450 -10.49 -20.28 -11.37
#